data_AF-A0A7C6AH89-F1
#
_entry.id   AF-A0A7C6AH89-F1
#
_cell.length_a   1.000
_cell.length_b   1.000
_cell.length_c   1.000
_cell.angle_alpha   90.00
_cell.angle_beta   90.00
_cell.angle_gamma   90.00
#
_symmetry.space_group_name_H-M   'P 1'
#
loop_
_entity.id
_entity.type
_entity.pdbx_description
1 polymer ?
#
loop_
_entity_poly.entity_id
_entity_poly.type
_entity_poly.pdbx_seq_one_letter_code
_entity_poly.pdbx_strand_id
1 'polypeptide(L)'
;SIAMITAIGDKRLARRFALATSSLTIKLLESEDPEWRDEIVLKIARDVFGMDVRRDNRVVGGIAYDYSLGLKDYLRGALAFNRLEWKLVNRVVERGRVPVTAHELLRLLKDRVMEHVLSLVERAGKIRALPSPVEEAIRELRGKMPAAIQLELAAVKSGPETWPPCMRTIADRLMAGENISHFANFAFAAFLSNIGFEPHEIIRFYANRPDFKERIAKYQVEHIAGLRGSRTKYMTPSCSTMKTNGLCIKDGALCGGIRNPLAYYRRATKKIRKIDKNKAEVGGERGEAGGEVIGDSGPNGDTPSDQQISGNPR
;
A
#
# COMPACT_ATOMS: atom_id res chain seq x y z
N SER A 1 -22.82 10.89 -10.95
CA SER A 1 -21.95 10.20 -9.98
C SER A 1 -20.52 10.73 -9.93
N ILE A 2 -19.80 10.83 -11.05
CA ILE A 2 -18.39 11.32 -11.07
C ILE A 2 -18.25 12.70 -10.40
N ALA A 3 -19.15 13.64 -10.70
CA ALA A 3 -19.15 14.97 -10.09
C ALA A 3 -19.29 14.92 -8.55
N MET A 4 -20.18 14.08 -8.01
CA MET A 4 -20.35 13.93 -6.56
C MET A 4 -19.10 13.34 -5.90
N ILE A 5 -18.51 12.30 -6.48
CA ILE A 5 -17.28 11.68 -5.98
C ILE A 5 -16.12 12.68 -5.98
N THR A 6 -16.02 13.47 -7.06
CA THR A 6 -15.01 14.52 -7.22
C THR A 6 -15.18 15.60 -6.16
N ALA A 7 -16.41 16.07 -5.94
CA ALA A 7 -16.71 17.10 -4.94
C ALA A 7 -16.45 16.63 -3.50
N ILE A 8 -16.64 15.33 -3.21
CA ILE A 8 -16.29 14.77 -1.89
C ILE A 8 -14.79 14.90 -1.65
N GLY A 9 -13.96 14.64 -2.66
CA GLY A 9 -12.50 14.82 -2.61
C GLY A 9 -11.73 13.71 -1.88
N ASP A 10 -12.40 12.62 -1.49
CA ASP A 10 -11.76 11.47 -0.83
C ASP A 10 -11.27 10.44 -1.88
N LYS A 11 -9.94 10.23 -1.95
CA LYS A 11 -9.31 9.29 -2.89
C LYS A 11 -9.72 7.84 -2.68
N ARG A 12 -9.99 7.43 -1.44
CA ARG A 12 -10.42 6.06 -1.10
C ARG A 12 -11.83 5.83 -1.64
N LEU A 13 -12.72 6.81 -1.49
CA LEU A 13 -14.05 6.75 -2.08
C LEU A 13 -13.99 6.70 -3.61
N ALA A 14 -13.16 7.53 -4.24
CA ALA A 14 -12.98 7.50 -5.69
C ALA A 14 -12.53 6.12 -6.19
N ARG A 15 -11.61 5.45 -5.48
CA ARG A 15 -11.18 4.09 -5.82
C ARG A 15 -12.24 3.03 -5.54
N ARG A 16 -13.02 3.15 -4.46
CA ARG A 16 -14.17 2.27 -4.19
C ARG A 16 -15.21 2.38 -5.29
N PHE A 17 -15.53 3.60 -5.70
CA PHE A 17 -16.43 3.87 -6.81
C PHE A 17 -15.90 3.27 -8.10
N ALA A 18 -14.64 3.54 -8.47
CA ALA A 18 -14.02 3.00 -9.68
C ALA A 18 -14.00 1.46 -9.71
N LEU A 19 -13.70 0.80 -8.57
CA LEU A 19 -13.73 -0.65 -8.46
C LEU A 19 -15.15 -1.22 -8.58
N ALA A 20 -16.14 -0.56 -7.96
CA ALA A 20 -17.54 -0.97 -8.05
C ALA A 20 -18.06 -0.83 -9.48
N THR A 21 -17.80 0.31 -10.13
CA THR A 21 -18.17 0.57 -11.52
C THR A 21 -17.51 -0.43 -12.46
N SER A 22 -16.20 -0.64 -12.35
CA SER A 22 -15.52 -1.61 -13.22
C SER A 22 -16.03 -3.04 -13.02
N SER A 23 -16.32 -3.43 -11.77
CA SER A 23 -16.90 -4.75 -11.48
C SER A 23 -18.30 -4.91 -12.06
N LEU A 24 -19.13 -3.87 -11.96
CA LEU A 24 -20.47 -3.87 -12.55
C LEU A 24 -20.41 -3.93 -14.07
N THR A 25 -19.53 -3.14 -14.71
CA THR A 25 -19.33 -3.17 -16.17
C THR A 25 -19.00 -4.57 -16.65
N ILE A 26 -18.06 -5.26 -16.01
CA ILE A 26 -17.73 -6.64 -16.40
C ILE A 26 -18.91 -7.58 -16.18
N LYS A 27 -19.60 -7.49 -15.04
CA LYS A 27 -20.75 -8.35 -14.76
C LYS A 27 -21.86 -8.17 -15.80
N LEU A 28 -22.11 -6.94 -16.23
CA LEU A 28 -23.08 -6.64 -17.28
C LEU A 28 -22.63 -7.27 -18.61
N LEU A 29 -21.39 -7.06 -19.02
CA LEU A 29 -20.85 -7.68 -20.24
C LEU A 29 -20.89 -9.22 -20.20
N GLU A 30 -20.64 -9.82 -19.05
CA GLU A 30 -20.70 -11.29 -18.87
C GLU A 30 -22.13 -11.85 -18.97
N SER A 31 -23.15 -11.06 -18.63
CA SER A 31 -24.55 -11.50 -18.65
C SER A 31 -25.24 -11.38 -20.00
N GLU A 32 -24.54 -10.84 -20.99
CA GLU A 32 -25.12 -10.51 -22.30
C GLU A 32 -24.89 -11.65 -23.30
N ASP A 33 -25.67 -11.62 -24.39
CA ASP A 33 -25.52 -12.60 -25.46
C ASP A 33 -24.05 -12.65 -25.98
N PRO A 34 -23.46 -13.85 -26.20
CA PRO A 34 -22.05 -13.95 -26.58
C PRO A 34 -21.67 -13.19 -27.85
N GLU A 35 -22.53 -13.15 -28.87
CA GLU A 35 -22.23 -12.44 -30.12
C GLU A 35 -22.22 -10.93 -29.90
N TRP A 36 -23.24 -10.42 -29.22
CA TRP A 36 -23.36 -9.00 -28.87
C TRP A 36 -22.24 -8.55 -27.91
N ARG A 37 -21.94 -9.38 -26.91
CA ARG A 37 -20.86 -9.15 -25.96
C ARG A 37 -19.53 -9.02 -26.69
N ASP A 38 -19.23 -9.93 -27.60
CA ASP A 38 -17.96 -9.92 -28.33
C ASP A 38 -17.82 -8.66 -29.19
N GLU A 39 -18.90 -8.21 -29.84
CA GLU A 39 -18.91 -6.96 -30.60
C GLU A 39 -18.61 -5.76 -29.68
N ILE A 40 -19.31 -5.64 -28.56
CA ILE A 40 -19.15 -4.51 -27.64
C ILE A 40 -17.79 -4.53 -26.94
N VAL A 41 -17.31 -5.70 -26.52
CA VAL A 41 -16.00 -5.85 -25.90
C VAL A 41 -14.90 -5.37 -26.86
N LEU A 42 -14.98 -5.72 -28.14
CA LEU A 42 -14.04 -5.26 -29.16
C LEU A 42 -14.14 -3.74 -29.39
N LYS A 43 -15.36 -3.17 -29.46
CA LYS A 43 -15.56 -1.72 -29.59
C LYS A 43 -14.99 -0.97 -28.39
N ILE A 44 -15.31 -1.37 -27.17
CA ILE A 44 -14.78 -0.75 -25.96
C ILE A 44 -13.25 -0.83 -25.93
N ALA A 45 -12.69 -2.01 -26.18
CA ALA A 45 -11.24 -2.22 -26.15
C ALA A 45 -10.51 -1.34 -27.18
N ARG A 46 -11.01 -1.25 -28.42
CA ARG A 46 -10.37 -0.50 -29.50
C ARG A 46 -10.67 0.99 -29.42
N ASP A 47 -11.93 1.37 -29.33
CA ASP A 47 -12.37 2.73 -29.54
C ASP A 47 -12.19 3.59 -28.28
N VAL A 48 -12.37 3.00 -27.10
CA VAL A 48 -12.23 3.70 -25.81
C VAL A 48 -10.80 3.60 -25.28
N PHE A 49 -10.18 2.42 -25.39
CA PHE A 49 -8.88 2.15 -24.77
C PHE A 49 -7.71 2.02 -25.75
N GLY A 50 -7.95 2.07 -27.06
CA GLY A 50 -6.89 1.99 -28.07
C GLY A 50 -6.12 0.68 -28.03
N MET A 51 -6.73 -0.41 -27.57
CA MET A 51 -6.08 -1.71 -27.46
C MET A 51 -6.02 -2.41 -28.82
N ASP A 52 -4.86 -2.99 -29.15
CA ASP A 52 -4.73 -3.87 -30.31
C ASP A 52 -5.32 -5.25 -29.99
N VAL A 53 -6.64 -5.39 -30.13
CA VAL A 53 -7.37 -6.65 -29.96
C VAL A 53 -8.06 -7.08 -31.24
N ARG A 54 -8.01 -8.39 -31.54
CA ARG A 54 -8.65 -9.00 -32.72
C ARG A 54 -9.44 -10.23 -32.31
N ARG A 55 -10.49 -10.54 -33.06
CA ARG A 55 -11.14 -11.85 -32.98
C ARG A 55 -10.18 -12.88 -33.56
N ASP A 56 -10.07 -14.03 -32.92
CA ASP A 56 -9.09 -15.06 -33.28
C ASP A 56 -9.71 -16.46 -33.33
N ASN A 57 -10.66 -16.76 -32.44
CA ASN A 57 -11.46 -17.99 -32.42
C ASN A 57 -10.66 -19.28 -32.69
N ARG A 58 -9.44 -19.36 -32.15
CA ARG A 58 -8.53 -20.48 -32.37
C ARG A 58 -8.55 -21.45 -31.20
N VAL A 59 -8.21 -22.70 -31.46
CA VAL A 59 -8.02 -23.71 -30.41
C VAL A 59 -6.55 -24.09 -30.33
N VAL A 60 -5.95 -23.93 -29.15
CA VAL A 60 -4.55 -24.33 -28.91
C VAL A 60 -4.50 -25.16 -27.64
N GLY A 61 -3.98 -26.39 -27.73
CA GLY A 61 -3.85 -27.29 -26.58
C GLY A 61 -5.20 -27.63 -25.90
N GLY A 62 -6.29 -27.69 -26.67
CA GLY A 62 -7.64 -27.95 -26.16
C GLY A 62 -8.35 -26.74 -25.54
N ILE A 63 -7.73 -25.56 -25.53
CA ILE A 63 -8.32 -24.31 -25.04
C ILE A 63 -8.77 -23.47 -26.23
N ALA A 64 -10.03 -23.05 -26.22
CA ALA A 64 -10.57 -22.10 -27.19
C ALA A 64 -10.23 -20.66 -26.77
N TYR A 65 -9.60 -19.92 -27.68
CA TYR A 65 -9.25 -18.52 -27.52
C TYR A 65 -10.09 -17.68 -28.46
N ASP A 66 -10.93 -16.83 -27.89
CA ASP A 66 -11.86 -15.98 -28.63
C ASP A 66 -11.14 -14.79 -29.29
N TYR A 67 -10.06 -14.31 -28.66
CA TYR A 67 -9.36 -13.09 -29.04
C TYR A 67 -7.85 -13.25 -29.12
N SER A 68 -7.18 -12.29 -29.76
CA SER A 68 -5.74 -12.07 -29.63
C SER A 68 -5.41 -10.62 -29.35
N LEU A 69 -4.48 -10.38 -28.44
CA LEU A 69 -3.94 -9.05 -28.14
C LEU A 69 -2.55 -8.87 -28.73
N GLY A 70 -2.21 -7.66 -29.15
CA GLY A 70 -0.84 -7.26 -29.38
C GLY A 70 0.00 -7.41 -28.11
N LEU A 71 1.24 -7.90 -28.23
CA LEU A 71 2.12 -8.21 -27.10
C LEU A 71 2.23 -7.06 -26.09
N LYS A 72 2.32 -5.81 -26.56
CA LYS A 72 2.42 -4.61 -25.73
C LYS A 72 1.20 -4.42 -24.83
N ASP A 73 -0.01 -4.58 -25.37
CA ASP A 73 -1.24 -4.39 -24.60
C ASP A 73 -1.50 -5.54 -23.64
N TYR A 74 -1.16 -6.77 -24.04
CA TYR A 74 -1.17 -7.91 -23.12
C TYR A 74 -0.25 -7.66 -21.92
N LEU A 75 1.01 -7.32 -22.17
CA LEU A 75 1.98 -7.09 -21.09
C LEU A 75 1.57 -5.95 -20.16
N ARG A 76 1.09 -4.83 -20.71
CA ARG A 76 0.67 -3.69 -19.90
C ARG A 76 -0.42 -4.05 -18.89
N GLY A 77 -1.42 -4.84 -19.29
CA GLY A 77 -2.48 -5.29 -18.36
C GLY A 77 -2.01 -6.45 -17.47
N ALA A 78 -1.29 -7.42 -18.03
CA ALA A 78 -0.86 -8.61 -17.30
C ALA A 78 0.13 -8.29 -16.16
N LEU A 79 0.92 -7.22 -16.26
CA LEU A 79 1.84 -6.78 -15.19
C LEU A 79 1.13 -6.49 -13.85
N ALA A 80 -0.14 -6.09 -13.88
CA ALA A 80 -0.93 -5.89 -12.66
C ALA A 80 -1.30 -7.22 -11.99
N PHE A 81 -1.29 -8.34 -12.73
CA PHE A 81 -1.69 -9.66 -12.26
C PHE A 81 -0.46 -10.50 -11.93
N ASN A 82 -0.19 -10.67 -10.63
CA ASN A 82 0.93 -11.49 -10.18
C ASN A 82 0.55 -12.98 -10.03
N ARG A 83 -0.01 -13.58 -11.08
CA ARG A 83 -0.39 -15.00 -11.17
C ARG A 83 0.34 -15.67 -12.33
N LEU A 84 0.69 -16.95 -12.18
CA LEU A 84 1.51 -17.68 -13.16
C LEU A 84 0.86 -17.72 -14.55
N GLU A 85 -0.46 -17.86 -14.63
CA GLU A 85 -1.25 -17.88 -15.87
C GLU A 85 -1.17 -16.57 -16.69
N TRP A 86 -0.76 -15.45 -16.06
CA TRP A 86 -0.59 -14.14 -16.71
C TRP A 86 0.86 -13.83 -17.08
N LYS A 87 1.81 -14.68 -16.66
CA LYS A 87 3.22 -14.48 -17.02
C LYS A 87 3.41 -14.85 -18.48
N LEU A 88 4.02 -13.96 -19.26
CA LEU A 88 4.24 -14.16 -20.70
C LEU A 88 4.95 -15.48 -21.03
N VAL A 89 5.90 -15.90 -20.20
CA VAL A 89 6.63 -17.18 -20.37
C VAL A 89 5.72 -18.42 -20.36
N ASN A 90 4.51 -18.29 -19.81
CA ASN A 90 3.50 -19.34 -19.75
C ASN A 90 2.36 -19.10 -20.77
N ARG A 91 2.56 -18.23 -21.76
CA ARG A 91 1.56 -17.91 -22.79
C ARG A 91 2.02 -18.37 -24.16
N VAL A 92 1.05 -18.73 -24.99
CA VAL A 92 1.26 -18.84 -26.43
C VAL A 92 1.49 -17.44 -26.99
N VAL A 93 2.56 -17.28 -27.77
CA VAL A 93 2.87 -16.04 -28.49
C VAL A 93 3.15 -16.41 -29.94
N GLU A 94 2.34 -15.87 -30.85
CA GLU A 94 2.52 -16.10 -32.28
C GLU A 94 2.46 -14.77 -33.02
N ARG A 95 3.48 -14.50 -33.86
CA ARG A 95 3.57 -13.27 -34.68
C ARG A 95 3.34 -11.98 -33.87
N GLY A 96 3.88 -11.94 -32.65
CA GLY A 96 3.75 -10.78 -31.75
C GLY A 96 2.36 -10.60 -31.12
N ARG A 97 1.50 -11.61 -31.19
CA ARG A 97 0.17 -11.62 -30.57
C ARG A 97 0.03 -12.71 -29.51
N VAL A 98 -0.79 -12.44 -28.51
CA VAL A 98 -1.09 -13.34 -27.40
C VAL A 98 -2.57 -13.70 -27.47
N PRO A 99 -2.92 -14.98 -27.75
CA PRO A 99 -4.30 -15.45 -27.66
C PRO A 99 -4.83 -15.35 -26.23
N VAL A 100 -6.07 -14.89 -26.08
CA VAL A 100 -6.77 -14.79 -24.80
C VAL A 100 -8.23 -15.22 -24.92
N THR A 101 -8.77 -15.76 -23.84
CA THR A 101 -10.21 -16.07 -23.75
C THR A 101 -11.03 -14.81 -23.49
N ALA A 102 -12.35 -14.89 -23.65
CA ALA A 102 -13.25 -13.81 -23.31
C ALA A 102 -13.15 -13.39 -21.85
N HIS A 103 -13.03 -14.35 -20.94
CA HIS A 103 -12.86 -14.07 -19.52
C HIS A 103 -11.54 -13.32 -19.24
N GLU A 104 -10.46 -13.71 -19.90
CA GLU A 104 -9.16 -13.04 -19.77
C GLU A 104 -9.19 -11.61 -20.32
N LEU A 105 -9.82 -11.38 -21.48
CA LEU A 105 -9.97 -10.05 -22.04
C LEU A 105 -10.84 -9.15 -21.14
N LEU A 106 -11.96 -9.65 -20.64
CA LEU A 106 -12.82 -8.92 -19.69
C LEU A 106 -12.06 -8.59 -18.40
N ARG A 107 -11.22 -9.51 -17.92
CA ARG A 107 -10.37 -9.27 -16.75
C ARG A 107 -9.36 -8.16 -16.99
N LEU A 108 -8.71 -8.12 -18.16
CA LEU A 108 -7.81 -7.03 -18.56
C LEU A 108 -8.56 -5.70 -18.70
N LEU A 109 -9.76 -5.74 -19.30
CA LEU A 109 -10.60 -4.56 -19.47
C LEU A 109 -11.07 -3.97 -18.14
N LYS A 110 -11.31 -4.80 -17.12
CA LYS A 110 -11.72 -4.33 -15.79
C LYS A 110 -10.75 -3.29 -15.23
N ASP A 111 -9.45 -3.56 -15.32
CA ASP A 111 -8.42 -2.65 -14.81
C ASP A 111 -8.38 -1.37 -15.65
N ARG A 112 -8.58 -1.46 -16.99
CA ARG A 112 -8.69 -0.29 -17.87
C ARG A 112 -9.89 0.60 -17.56
N VAL A 113 -11.05 0.00 -17.31
CA VAL A 113 -12.26 0.73 -16.89
C VAL A 113 -12.02 1.41 -15.55
N MET A 114 -11.37 0.74 -14.60
CA MET A 114 -11.04 1.33 -13.30
C MET A 114 -10.09 2.54 -13.45
N GLU A 115 -9.01 2.40 -14.22
CA GLU A 115 -8.08 3.50 -14.55
C GLU A 115 -8.82 4.66 -15.22
N HIS A 116 -9.71 4.36 -16.16
CA HIS A 116 -10.47 5.37 -16.88
C HIS A 116 -11.42 6.15 -15.96
N VAL A 117 -12.17 5.47 -15.08
CA VAL A 117 -13.06 6.12 -14.10
C VAL A 117 -12.26 7.01 -13.14
N LEU A 118 -11.10 6.55 -12.67
CA LEU A 118 -10.21 7.39 -11.84
C LEU A 118 -9.71 8.61 -12.61
N SER A 119 -9.32 8.45 -13.88
CA SER A 119 -8.90 9.56 -14.72
C SER A 119 -10.01 10.59 -14.95
N LEU A 120 -11.27 10.16 -15.00
CA LEU A 120 -12.42 11.06 -15.12
C LEU A 120 -12.62 11.88 -13.84
N VAL A 121 -12.47 11.26 -12.66
CA VAL A 121 -12.52 11.96 -11.37
C VAL A 121 -11.39 12.98 -11.27
N GLU A 122 -10.17 12.62 -11.68
CA GLU A 122 -9.03 13.53 -11.68
C GLU A 122 -9.22 14.70 -12.65
N ARG A 123 -9.68 14.44 -13.88
CA ARG A 123 -9.98 15.48 -14.88
C ARG A 123 -11.10 16.41 -14.46
N ALA A 124 -12.10 15.91 -13.73
CA ALA A 124 -13.19 16.74 -13.22
C ALA A 124 -12.71 17.81 -12.22
N GLY A 125 -11.54 17.62 -11.59
CA GLY A 125 -10.84 18.65 -10.84
C GLY A 125 -11.63 19.17 -9.63
N LYS A 126 -11.58 20.49 -9.40
CA LYS A 126 -12.39 21.12 -8.33
C LYS A 126 -13.70 21.64 -8.92
N ILE A 127 -14.82 21.14 -8.41
CA ILE A 127 -16.15 21.64 -8.77
C ILE A 127 -16.44 22.89 -7.95
N ARG A 128 -16.66 24.03 -8.63
CA ARG A 128 -16.77 25.35 -7.99
C ARG A 128 -18.11 25.60 -7.32
N ALA A 129 -19.21 25.09 -7.89
CA ALA A 129 -20.55 25.27 -7.36
C ALA A 129 -21.37 24.01 -7.64
N LEU A 130 -22.15 23.59 -6.65
CA LEU A 130 -23.09 22.49 -6.77
C LEU A 130 -24.49 22.98 -6.37
N PRO A 131 -25.57 22.46 -6.98
CA PRO A 131 -26.92 22.74 -6.50
C PRO A 131 -27.09 22.31 -5.04
N SER A 132 -27.82 23.09 -4.23
CA SER A 132 -27.99 22.84 -2.79
C SER A 132 -28.39 21.39 -2.42
N PRO A 133 -29.32 20.72 -3.14
CA PRO A 133 -29.66 19.32 -2.85
C PRO A 133 -28.47 18.36 -2.98
N VAL A 134 -27.56 18.64 -3.91
CA VAL A 134 -26.35 17.82 -4.14
C VAL A 134 -25.32 18.07 -3.04
N GLU A 135 -25.18 19.32 -2.58
CA GLU A 135 -24.30 19.66 -1.47
C GLU A 135 -24.73 19.00 -0.16
N GLU A 136 -26.04 18.96 0.11
CA GLU A 136 -26.61 18.29 1.28
C GLU A 136 -26.37 16.77 1.24
N ALA A 137 -26.63 16.14 0.09
CA ALA A 137 -26.33 14.72 -0.11
C ALA A 137 -24.83 14.41 0.07
N ILE A 138 -23.93 15.29 -0.43
CA ILE A 138 -22.48 15.15 -0.22
C ILE A 138 -22.11 15.26 1.25
N ARG A 139 -22.73 16.18 1.99
CA ARG A 139 -22.49 16.36 3.43
C ARG A 139 -22.92 15.13 4.22
N GLU A 140 -24.10 14.59 3.92
CA GLU A 140 -24.59 13.35 4.53
C GLU A 140 -23.65 12.18 4.23
N LEU A 141 -23.22 12.03 2.97
CA LEU A 141 -22.28 10.98 2.56
C LEU A 141 -20.95 11.11 3.30
N ARG A 142 -20.41 12.33 3.44
CA ARG A 142 -19.19 12.57 4.24
C ARG A 142 -19.34 12.13 5.69
N GLY A 143 -20.49 12.39 6.32
CA GLY A 143 -20.77 11.98 7.69
C GLY A 143 -20.82 10.46 7.88
N LYS A 144 -21.22 9.71 6.84
CA LYS A 144 -21.26 8.23 6.87
C LYS A 144 -19.92 7.57 6.52
N MET A 145 -18.93 8.33 6.05
CA MET A 145 -17.64 7.76 5.68
C MET A 145 -16.78 7.49 6.92
N PRO A 146 -16.17 6.29 7.04
CA PRO A 146 -15.20 6.05 8.08
C PRO A 146 -13.98 6.97 7.88
N ALA A 147 -13.48 7.51 9.00
CA ALA A 147 -12.28 8.32 9.00
C ALA A 147 -11.11 7.57 8.34
N ALA A 148 -10.23 8.30 7.66
CA ALA A 148 -8.98 7.74 7.18
C ALA A 148 -8.17 7.25 8.38
N ILE A 149 -7.80 5.97 8.36
CA ILE A 149 -6.82 5.47 9.32
C ILE A 149 -5.48 6.05 8.90
N GLN A 150 -5.06 7.09 9.59
CA GLN A 150 -3.69 7.60 9.51
C GLN A 150 -2.85 6.75 10.44
N LEU A 151 -1.95 5.96 9.87
CA LEU A 151 -0.94 5.26 10.66
C LEU A 151 0.21 6.22 10.91
N GLU A 152 0.41 6.63 12.17
CA GLU A 152 1.63 7.32 12.57
C GLU A 152 2.80 6.33 12.53
N LEU A 153 3.44 6.27 11.36
CA LEU A 153 4.55 5.37 11.08
C LEU A 153 5.77 5.60 11.98
N ALA A 154 5.90 6.78 12.60
CA ALA A 154 6.93 7.08 13.60
C ALA A 154 6.72 6.35 14.93
N ALA A 155 5.46 6.10 15.33
CA ALA A 155 5.10 5.37 16.55
C ALA A 155 5.20 3.84 16.39
N VAL A 156 5.45 3.37 15.16
CA VAL A 156 5.54 1.97 14.82
C VAL A 156 6.93 1.43 15.18
N LYS A 157 6.99 0.25 15.84
CA LYS A 157 8.22 -0.43 16.26
C LYS A 157 9.27 -0.42 15.13
N SER A 158 10.36 0.34 15.33
CA SER A 158 11.37 0.65 14.32
C SER A 158 10.75 1.23 13.04
N GLY A 159 10.62 2.56 13.01
CA GLY A 159 9.92 3.28 11.94
C GLY A 159 10.40 2.97 10.51
N PRO A 160 9.68 3.46 9.49
CA PRO A 160 9.88 3.16 8.07
C PRO A 160 11.30 3.31 7.56
N GLU A 161 12.09 4.18 8.18
CA GLU A 161 13.48 4.42 7.81
C GLU A 161 14.36 3.18 7.90
N THR A 162 13.96 2.21 8.73
CA THR A 162 14.64 0.92 8.84
C THR A 162 14.19 -0.09 7.78
N TRP A 163 13.10 0.18 7.07
CA TRP A 163 12.52 -0.78 6.13
C TRP A 163 13.21 -0.70 4.76
N PRO A 164 13.35 -1.83 4.07
CA PRO A 164 13.89 -1.82 2.71
C PRO A 164 12.96 -1.05 1.76
N PRO A 165 13.51 -0.42 0.69
CA PRO A 165 12.74 0.35 -0.28
C PRO A 165 11.47 -0.36 -0.79
N CYS A 166 11.54 -1.67 -1.08
CA CYS A 166 10.37 -2.44 -1.53
C CYS A 166 9.23 -2.48 -0.51
N MET A 167 9.53 -2.61 0.79
CA MET A 167 8.50 -2.67 1.84
C MET A 167 7.92 -1.29 2.12
N ARG A 168 8.74 -0.23 2.05
CA ARG A 168 8.25 1.16 2.11
C ARG A 168 7.26 1.45 1.00
N THR A 169 7.63 1.14 -0.25
CA THR A 169 6.72 1.34 -1.39
C THR A 169 5.41 0.56 -1.24
N ILE A 170 5.44 -0.67 -0.70
CA ILE A 170 4.19 -1.41 -0.43
C ILE A 170 3.35 -0.68 0.63
N ALA A 171 3.97 -0.22 1.71
CA ALA A 171 3.28 0.52 2.77
C ALA A 171 2.66 1.82 2.25
N ASP A 172 3.40 2.61 1.47
CA ASP A 172 2.94 3.87 0.89
C ASP A 172 1.71 3.65 -0.02
N ARG A 173 1.76 2.62 -0.86
CA ARG A 173 0.64 2.24 -1.74
C ARG A 173 -0.59 1.81 -0.93
N LEU A 174 -0.40 1.00 0.11
CA LEU A 174 -1.48 0.60 1.01
C LEU A 174 -2.10 1.79 1.76
N MET A 175 -1.26 2.68 2.28
CA MET A 175 -1.71 3.90 2.98
C MET A 175 -2.42 4.86 2.05
N ALA A 176 -1.98 4.96 0.81
CA ALA A 176 -2.69 5.70 -0.23
C ALA A 176 -4.07 5.09 -0.53
N GLY A 177 -4.31 3.82 -0.18
CA GLY A 177 -5.53 3.07 -0.51
C GLY A 177 -5.48 2.43 -1.90
N GLU A 178 -4.28 2.09 -2.40
CA GLU A 178 -4.10 1.38 -3.67
C GLU A 178 -4.27 -0.13 -3.49
N ASN A 179 -4.71 -0.78 -4.57
CA ASN A 179 -4.67 -2.24 -4.64
C ASN A 179 -3.25 -2.70 -4.93
N ILE A 180 -2.79 -3.69 -4.16
CA ILE A 180 -1.50 -4.36 -4.39
C ILE A 180 -1.73 -5.85 -4.70
N SER A 181 -0.77 -6.47 -5.39
CA SER A 181 -0.88 -7.87 -5.80
C SER A 181 -0.98 -8.82 -4.58
N HIS A 182 -1.59 -10.00 -4.77
CA HIS A 182 -1.70 -11.01 -3.72
C HIS A 182 -0.36 -11.33 -3.07
N PHE A 183 0.69 -11.52 -3.89
CA PHE A 183 2.04 -11.76 -3.41
C PHE A 183 2.62 -10.57 -2.64
N ALA A 184 2.32 -9.32 -3.03
CA ALA A 184 2.75 -8.15 -2.28
C ALA A 184 2.11 -8.10 -0.89
N ASN A 185 0.80 -8.42 -0.78
CA ASN A 185 0.13 -8.56 0.51
C ASN A 185 0.83 -9.62 1.39
N PHE A 186 1.10 -10.79 0.82
CA PHE A 186 1.81 -11.87 1.52
C PHE A 186 3.21 -11.44 1.98
N ALA A 187 4.02 -10.89 1.07
CA ALA A 187 5.40 -10.50 1.36
C ALA A 187 5.48 -9.42 2.45
N PHE A 188 4.56 -8.44 2.42
CA PHE A 188 4.50 -7.36 3.39
C PHE A 188 4.03 -7.85 4.77
N ALA A 189 2.94 -8.64 4.83
CA ALA A 189 2.48 -9.23 6.09
C ALA A 189 3.54 -10.17 6.70
N ALA A 190 4.21 -10.99 5.89
CA ALA A 190 5.30 -11.84 6.33
C ALA A 190 6.48 -11.00 6.86
N PHE A 191 6.86 -9.92 6.18
CA PHE A 191 7.89 -9.00 6.66
C PHE A 191 7.55 -8.39 8.02
N LEU A 192 6.38 -7.76 8.15
CA LEU A 192 5.95 -7.12 9.39
C LEU A 192 5.88 -8.11 10.57
N SER A 193 5.32 -9.30 10.34
CA SER A 193 5.28 -10.36 11.35
C SER A 193 6.68 -10.81 11.78
N ASN A 194 7.65 -10.85 10.86
CA ASN A 194 9.03 -11.22 11.16
C ASN A 194 9.81 -10.15 11.94
N ILE A 195 9.43 -8.87 11.80
CA ILE A 195 10.05 -7.77 12.55
C ILE A 195 9.33 -7.43 13.87
N GLY A 196 8.30 -8.21 14.24
CA GLY A 196 7.70 -8.18 15.59
C GLY A 196 6.38 -7.40 15.71
N PHE A 197 5.66 -7.22 14.59
CA PHE A 197 4.34 -6.60 14.60
C PHE A 197 3.28 -7.63 14.96
N GLU A 198 2.32 -7.18 15.77
CA GLU A 198 1.15 -7.96 16.10
C GLU A 198 0.16 -7.98 14.93
N PRO A 199 -0.68 -9.04 14.79
CA PRO A 199 -1.64 -9.14 13.70
C PRO A 199 -2.55 -7.92 13.56
N HIS A 200 -3.03 -7.38 14.68
CA HIS A 200 -3.89 -6.20 14.67
C HIS A 200 -3.17 -4.96 14.12
N GLU A 201 -1.87 -4.79 14.38
CA GLU A 201 -1.08 -3.67 13.86
C GLU A 201 -0.90 -3.79 12.34
N ILE A 202 -0.66 -5.01 11.85
CA ILE A 202 -0.50 -5.32 10.42
C ILE A 202 -1.82 -5.05 9.67
N ILE A 203 -2.96 -5.43 10.23
CA ILE A 203 -4.28 -5.25 9.60
C ILE A 203 -4.57 -3.77 9.31
N ARG A 204 -4.10 -2.84 10.16
CA ARG A 204 -4.35 -1.41 9.96
C ARG A 204 -3.79 -0.85 8.66
N PHE A 205 -2.69 -1.42 8.13
CA PHE A 205 -2.15 -1.02 6.82
C PHE A 205 -3.14 -1.25 5.68
N TYR A 206 -4.00 -2.27 5.81
CA TYR A 206 -4.93 -2.64 4.75
C TYR A 206 -6.28 -1.93 4.84
N ALA A 207 -6.56 -1.23 5.94
CA ALA A 207 -7.88 -0.67 6.24
C ALA A 207 -8.34 0.41 5.25
N ASN A 208 -7.41 1.11 4.60
CA ASN A 208 -7.73 2.14 3.61
C ASN A 208 -8.02 1.56 2.20
N ARG A 209 -7.91 0.23 2.01
CA ARG A 209 -8.16 -0.38 0.70
C ARG A 209 -9.65 -0.39 0.35
N PRO A 210 -9.99 -0.19 -0.94
CA PRO A 210 -11.38 -0.21 -1.40
C PRO A 210 -12.15 -1.52 -1.11
N ASP A 211 -11.44 -2.64 -1.17
CA ASP A 211 -11.97 -4.00 -1.03
C ASP A 211 -11.74 -4.60 0.36
N PHE A 212 -11.35 -3.78 1.34
CA PHE A 212 -10.97 -4.25 2.66
C PHE A 212 -12.13 -4.97 3.36
N LYS A 213 -11.84 -6.20 3.80
CA LYS A 213 -12.71 -7.02 4.64
C LYS A 213 -11.91 -7.49 5.85
N GLU A 214 -12.16 -6.87 7.01
CA GLU A 214 -11.39 -7.10 8.23
C GLU A 214 -11.29 -8.59 8.60
N ARG A 215 -12.40 -9.33 8.55
CA ARG A 215 -12.42 -10.77 8.84
C ARG A 215 -11.44 -11.57 7.97
N ILE A 216 -11.36 -11.23 6.69
CA ILE A 216 -10.48 -11.93 5.73
C ILE A 216 -9.03 -11.52 5.97
N ALA A 217 -8.78 -10.21 6.14
CA ALA A 217 -7.44 -9.69 6.41
C ALA A 217 -6.87 -10.30 7.71
N LYS A 218 -7.69 -10.35 8.78
CA LYS A 218 -7.32 -10.97 10.06
C LYS A 218 -6.92 -12.44 9.88
N TYR A 219 -7.76 -13.21 9.20
CA TYR A 219 -7.47 -14.61 8.94
C TYR A 219 -6.15 -14.80 8.16
N GLN A 220 -5.93 -14.02 7.10
CA GLN A 220 -4.72 -14.09 6.29
C GLN A 220 -3.46 -13.74 7.09
N VAL A 221 -3.51 -12.65 7.87
CA VAL A 221 -2.37 -12.20 8.69
C VAL A 221 -2.07 -13.21 9.79
N GLU A 222 -3.07 -13.72 10.51
CA GLU A 222 -2.89 -14.73 11.55
C GLU A 222 -2.29 -16.03 10.99
N HIS A 223 -2.73 -16.46 9.81
CA HIS A 223 -2.16 -17.63 9.15
C HIS A 223 -0.68 -17.42 8.78
N ILE A 224 -0.34 -16.27 8.20
CA ILE A 224 1.05 -15.90 7.85
C ILE A 224 1.93 -15.84 9.10
N ALA A 225 1.41 -15.30 10.20
CA ALA A 225 2.11 -15.20 11.48
C ALA A 225 2.29 -16.54 12.20
N GLY A 226 1.71 -17.63 11.70
CA GLY A 226 1.76 -18.95 12.35
C GLY A 226 0.79 -19.10 13.52
N LEU A 227 -0.23 -18.24 13.62
CA LEU A 227 -1.25 -18.29 14.68
C LEU A 227 -2.45 -19.18 14.31
N ARG A 228 -2.53 -19.63 13.04
CA ARG A 228 -3.55 -20.58 12.54
C ARG A 228 -2.94 -21.65 11.64
N GLY A 229 -3.73 -22.69 11.36
CA GLY A 229 -3.36 -23.77 10.45
C GLY A 229 -2.22 -24.62 11.00
N SER A 230 -1.19 -24.86 10.18
CA SER A 230 0.00 -25.66 10.54
C SER A 230 0.89 -25.03 11.62
N ARG A 231 0.54 -23.82 12.09
CA ARG A 231 1.33 -22.98 13.02
C ARG A 231 2.73 -22.63 12.50
N THR A 232 2.99 -22.83 11.21
CA THR A 232 4.25 -22.45 10.58
C THR A 232 4.26 -20.96 10.32
N LYS A 233 5.16 -20.22 10.99
CA LYS A 233 5.39 -18.80 10.69
C LYS A 233 6.08 -18.67 9.34
N TYR A 234 5.43 -17.98 8.40
CA TYR A 234 6.00 -17.78 7.08
C TYR A 234 7.17 -16.79 7.12
N MET A 235 8.23 -17.13 6.40
CA MET A 235 9.40 -16.27 6.24
C MET A 235 9.20 -15.22 5.16
N THR A 236 9.82 -14.05 5.35
CA THR A 236 9.85 -13.01 4.32
C THR A 236 10.54 -13.55 3.06
N PRO A 237 9.93 -13.40 1.87
CA PRO A 237 10.53 -13.83 0.61
C PRO A 237 11.92 -13.24 0.38
N SER A 238 12.80 -14.02 -0.28
CA SER A 238 14.15 -13.56 -0.64
C SER A 238 14.11 -12.43 -1.67
N CYS A 239 15.21 -11.68 -1.79
CA CYS A 239 15.32 -10.63 -2.81
C CYS A 239 15.18 -11.19 -4.24
N SER A 240 15.65 -12.41 -4.52
CA SER A 240 15.44 -13.05 -5.83
C SER A 240 13.94 -13.25 -6.10
N THR A 241 13.19 -13.79 -5.13
CA THR A 241 11.74 -13.94 -5.27
C THR A 241 11.04 -12.60 -5.39
N MET A 242 11.45 -11.58 -4.62
CA MET A 242 10.88 -10.23 -4.74
C MET A 242 11.11 -9.62 -6.13
N LYS A 243 12.29 -9.83 -6.75
CA LYS A 243 12.59 -9.41 -8.13
C LYS A 243 11.69 -10.12 -9.15
N THR A 244 11.57 -11.44 -9.07
CA THR A 244 10.71 -12.23 -9.97
C THR A 244 9.23 -11.82 -9.91
N ASN A 245 8.81 -11.19 -8.81
CA ASN A 245 7.45 -10.68 -8.60
C ASN A 245 7.34 -9.16 -8.82
N GLY A 246 8.36 -8.50 -9.37
CA GLY A 246 8.34 -7.08 -9.72
C GLY A 246 8.27 -6.13 -8.52
N LEU A 247 8.67 -6.56 -7.31
CA LEU A 247 8.56 -5.76 -6.09
C LEU A 247 9.85 -5.01 -5.71
N CYS A 248 10.99 -5.34 -6.33
CA CYS A 248 12.25 -4.66 -6.06
C CYS A 248 12.35 -3.32 -6.79
N ILE A 249 12.61 -2.24 -6.04
CA ILE A 249 12.83 -0.90 -6.61
C ILE A 249 14.21 -0.84 -7.27
N LYS A 250 14.26 -0.45 -8.55
CA LYS A 250 15.49 -0.36 -9.37
C LYS A 250 16.34 -1.64 -9.24
N ASP A 251 15.70 -2.81 -9.29
CA ASP A 251 16.33 -4.13 -9.13
C ASP A 251 17.19 -4.32 -7.86
N GLY A 252 16.89 -3.54 -6.81
CA GLY A 252 17.61 -3.61 -5.54
C GLY A 252 18.91 -2.82 -5.50
N ALA A 253 19.17 -1.92 -6.45
CA ALA A 253 20.35 -1.06 -6.45
C ALA A 253 20.50 -0.27 -5.13
N LEU A 254 19.38 0.11 -4.51
CA LEU A 254 19.35 0.86 -3.25
C LEU A 254 19.48 -0.02 -1.99
N CYS A 255 19.57 -1.34 -2.15
CA CYS A 255 19.53 -2.30 -1.03
C CYS A 255 20.91 -2.79 -0.57
N GLY A 256 22.00 -2.31 -1.20
CA GLY A 256 23.37 -2.61 -0.76
C GLY A 256 23.76 -4.09 -0.83
N GLY A 257 23.30 -4.83 -1.84
CA GLY A 257 23.73 -6.20 -2.14
C GLY A 257 23.15 -7.30 -1.23
N ILE A 258 22.15 -7.00 -0.41
CA ILE A 258 21.50 -8.00 0.45
C ILE A 258 20.76 -9.08 -0.34
N ARG A 259 20.59 -10.25 0.29
CA ARG A 259 19.83 -11.39 -0.26
C ARG A 259 18.40 -11.52 0.29
N ASN A 260 18.07 -10.83 1.37
CA ASN A 260 16.75 -10.90 2.01
C ASN A 260 16.34 -9.54 2.61
N PRO A 261 15.07 -9.09 2.48
CA PRO A 261 14.56 -7.86 3.10
C PRO A 261 14.83 -7.74 4.62
N LEU A 262 14.79 -8.84 5.37
CA LEU A 262 15.10 -8.86 6.80
C LEU A 262 16.56 -8.51 7.09
N ALA A 263 17.48 -8.83 6.18
CA ALA A 263 18.89 -8.45 6.31
C ALA A 263 19.07 -6.93 6.15
N TYR A 264 18.27 -6.29 5.27
CA TYR A 264 18.23 -4.82 5.20
C TYR A 264 17.86 -4.23 6.56
N TYR A 265 16.74 -4.70 7.10
CA TYR A 265 16.17 -4.20 8.34
C TYR A 265 17.18 -4.32 9.48
N ARG A 266 17.77 -5.51 9.68
CA ARG A 266 18.81 -5.70 10.72
C ARG A 266 19.99 -4.75 10.56
N ARG A 267 20.48 -4.53 9.33
CA ARG A 267 21.59 -3.61 9.04
C ARG A 267 21.21 -2.16 9.35
N ALA A 268 20.02 -1.74 8.94
CA ALA A 268 19.51 -0.39 9.16
C ALA A 268 19.29 -0.12 10.66
N THR A 269 18.63 -1.04 11.38
CA THR A 269 18.42 -0.93 12.83
C THR A 269 19.73 -0.88 13.60
N LYS A 270 20.75 -1.68 13.22
CA LYS A 270 22.07 -1.63 13.85
C LYS A 270 22.77 -0.29 13.61
N LYS A 271 22.62 0.29 12.42
CA LYS A 271 23.17 1.62 12.09
C LYS A 271 22.52 2.72 12.92
N ILE A 272 21.18 2.74 13.02
CA ILE A 272 20.46 3.72 13.83
C ILE A 272 20.85 3.60 15.31
N ARG A 273 20.84 2.39 15.88
CA ARG A 273 21.27 2.17 17.28
C ARG A 273 22.70 2.64 17.55
N LYS A 274 23.61 2.53 16.58
CA LYS A 274 24.98 3.05 16.71
C LYS A 274 25.00 4.58 16.69
N ILE A 275 24.22 5.20 15.81
CA ILE A 275 24.09 6.66 15.76
C ILE A 275 23.51 7.21 17.06
N ASP A 276 22.47 6.57 17.61
CA ASP A 276 21.83 6.98 18.86
C ASP A 276 22.81 6.87 20.05
N LYS A 277 23.60 5.79 20.12
CA LYS A 277 24.66 5.63 21.12
C LYS A 277 25.72 6.73 21.01
N ASN A 278 26.26 6.97 19.82
CA ASN A 278 27.25 8.02 19.60
C ASN A 278 26.70 9.41 19.95
N LYS A 279 25.41 9.68 19.70
CA LYS A 279 24.76 10.95 20.04
C LYS A 279 24.56 11.11 21.55
N ALA A 280 24.28 10.02 22.26
CA ALA A 280 24.19 10.01 23.72
C ALA A 280 25.56 10.24 24.38
N GLU A 281 26.63 9.64 23.84
CA GLU A 281 28.00 9.81 24.31
C GLU A 281 28.50 11.27 24.12
N VAL A 282 28.29 11.87 22.93
CA VAL A 282 28.65 13.27 22.65
C VAL A 282 27.78 14.28 23.43
N GLY A 283 26.57 13.91 23.83
CA GLY A 283 25.70 14.71 24.71
C GLY A 283 26.14 14.68 26.18
N GLY A 284 26.75 13.58 26.62
CA GLY A 284 27.30 13.42 27.98
C GLY A 284 28.59 14.21 28.19
N GLU A 285 29.49 14.22 27.20
CA GLU A 285 30.78 14.95 27.29
C GLU A 285 30.63 16.49 27.35
N ARG A 286 29.50 17.04 26.89
CA ARG A 286 29.20 18.48 27.05
C ARG A 286 28.61 18.85 28.41
N GLY A 287 28.17 17.87 29.21
CA GLY A 287 27.65 18.08 30.56
C GLY A 287 28.72 18.07 31.66
N GLU A 288 29.91 17.50 31.39
CA GLU A 288 30.99 17.37 32.38
C GLU A 288 32.06 18.47 32.29
N ALA A 289 32.06 19.31 31.26
CA ALA A 289 33.05 20.41 31.10
C ALA A 289 32.64 21.74 31.78
N GLY A 290 31.70 21.73 32.73
CA GLY A 290 31.07 22.96 33.28
C GLY A 290 30.97 23.04 34.80
N GLY A 291 31.80 22.32 35.56
CA GLY A 291 31.74 22.34 37.02
C GLY A 291 33.08 22.09 37.68
N GLU A 292 33.98 23.06 37.60
CA GLU A 292 35.17 23.07 38.46
C GLU A 292 34.91 23.89 39.73
N VAL A 293 35.36 23.29 40.82
CA VAL A 293 35.05 23.50 42.22
C VAL A 293 35.82 24.69 42.79
N ILE A 294 35.18 25.55 43.57
CA ILE A 294 35.85 26.26 44.68
C ILE A 294 35.08 25.91 45.95
N GLY A 295 35.65 25.00 46.72
CA GLY A 295 35.29 24.73 48.11
C GLY A 295 36.46 25.14 48.98
N ASP A 296 36.18 25.95 50.00
CA ASP A 296 37.03 26.08 51.18
C ASP A 296 36.13 26.04 52.41
N SER A 297 36.60 25.37 53.45
CA SER A 297 35.81 24.82 54.56
C SER A 297 36.36 25.24 55.92
N GLY A 298 35.62 26.13 56.61
CA GLY A 298 35.43 26.28 58.08
C GLY A 298 36.65 26.52 59.01
N PRO A 299 36.48 26.59 60.35
CA PRO A 299 35.27 26.78 61.17
C PRO A 299 35.43 27.74 62.41
N ASN A 300 34.38 27.85 63.22
CA ASN A 300 34.29 28.26 64.66
C ASN A 300 33.82 29.67 65.03
N GLY A 301 32.88 29.71 66.01
CA GLY A 301 32.88 30.70 67.09
C GLY A 301 31.63 31.57 67.26
N ASP A 302 30.87 31.25 68.30
CA ASP A 302 30.17 32.18 69.21
C ASP A 302 28.87 32.92 68.81
N THR A 303 27.77 32.49 69.47
CA THR A 303 26.63 33.32 69.93
C THR A 303 27.10 34.27 71.05
N PRO A 304 26.44 35.42 71.37
CA PRO A 304 24.99 35.47 71.68
C PRO A 304 24.22 36.77 71.33
N SER A 305 22.88 36.68 71.48
CA SER A 305 21.90 37.76 71.80
C SER A 305 21.78 38.94 70.80
N ASP A 306 20.63 39.47 70.38
CA ASP A 306 19.46 39.86 71.16
C ASP A 306 18.37 40.47 70.22
N GLN A 307 17.14 40.64 70.75
CA GLN A 307 16.05 41.52 70.28
C GLN A 307 15.28 41.12 68.99
N GLN A 308 14.07 40.56 69.13
CA GLN A 308 12.78 41.27 69.23
C GLN A 308 12.55 42.33 68.14
N ILE A 309 11.51 42.15 67.32
CA ILE A 309 10.29 42.98 67.30
C ILE A 309 9.35 42.53 66.15
N SER A 310 8.07 42.43 66.51
CA SER A 310 6.81 42.43 65.73
C SER A 310 6.85 42.63 64.21
N GLY A 311 5.92 42.11 63.41
CA GLY A 311 4.61 41.56 63.71
C GLY A 311 3.68 41.77 62.50
N ASN A 312 2.95 40.70 62.20
CA ASN A 312 1.60 40.60 61.64
C ASN A 312 1.25 41.12 60.22
N PRO A 313 0.19 40.52 59.62
CA PRO A 313 0.01 40.38 58.18
C PRO A 313 -1.07 41.29 57.61
N ARG A 314 -1.07 41.39 56.28
CA ARG A 314 -2.26 41.18 55.44
C ARG A 314 -1.85 40.41 54.19
#